data_AF-A0A523HMB9-F1
#
_entry.id   AF-A0A523HMB9-F1
#
_cell.length_a   1.000
_cell.length_b   1.000
_cell.length_c   1.000
_cell.angle_alpha   90.00
_cell.angle_beta   90.00
_cell.angle_gamma   90.00
#
_symmetry.space_group_name_H-M   'P 1'
#
loop_
_entity.id
_entity.type
_entity.pdbx_description
1 polymer ?
#
loop_
_entity_poly.entity_id
_entity_poly.type
_entity_poly.pdbx_seq_one_letter_code
_entity_poly.pdbx_strand_id
1 'polypeptide(L)'
;LQGSMGRYYATKSGETEPVAQAIFEHYLPRFAGDEVPTTEAGTVLGLADRLDSLIGLFSIGVQPTGTRDPFALRRSALGLAQILVQRDLSLDLSAALGWAWDGFSRDGAADALDNCLAFITRRQQQLLIDEGHPYDVVVAVLEEQGNDPVRVKRGVAALERWIAGADWSVTLQAYARCARITRDLTEDYEFEEQRAEEASTRALYEALTRAEDADRFPGSVDDFITSFVPIIPAIDRFFEQVMVMTEDEALRKNRLALLQRVVRLAFGVADFSRLEGF
;
A
#
# COMPACT_ATOMS: atom_id res chain seq x y z
N LEU A 1 13.21 -8.95 30.84
CA LEU A 1 14.09 -7.90 31.41
C LEU A 1 14.22 -6.68 30.49
N GLN A 2 14.17 -6.87 29.17
CA GLN A 2 14.23 -5.80 28.19
C GLN A 2 13.13 -4.75 28.46
N GLY A 3 13.49 -3.46 28.50
CA GLY A 3 12.64 -2.33 28.91
C GLY A 3 12.45 -2.17 30.42
N SER A 4 12.09 -3.24 31.15
CA SER A 4 11.75 -3.13 32.58
C SER A 4 12.91 -2.66 33.45
N MET A 5 14.13 -3.18 33.21
CA MET A 5 15.32 -2.73 33.96
C MET A 5 15.72 -1.30 33.57
N GLY A 6 15.55 -0.93 32.29
CA GLY A 6 15.82 0.43 31.82
C GLY A 6 14.95 1.45 32.54
N ARG A 7 13.64 1.19 32.65
CA ARG A 7 12.71 2.01 33.43
C ARG A 7 13.15 2.12 34.89
N TYR A 8 13.48 1.00 35.53
CA TYR A 8 13.93 1.00 36.93
C TYR A 8 15.19 1.87 37.12
N TYR A 9 16.18 1.75 36.23
CA TYR A 9 17.38 2.58 36.28
C TYR A 9 17.08 4.05 36.04
N ALA A 10 16.24 4.39 35.06
CA ALA A 10 15.84 5.77 34.80
C ALA A 10 15.18 6.40 36.04
N THR A 11 14.20 5.70 36.65
CA THR A 11 13.56 6.16 37.89
C THR A 11 14.56 6.34 39.03
N LYS A 12 15.53 5.43 39.19
CA LYS A 12 16.57 5.53 40.24
C LYS A 12 17.59 6.64 39.98
N SER A 13 17.82 7.01 38.72
CA SER A 13 18.68 8.12 38.33
C SER A 13 18.01 9.50 38.43
N GLY A 14 16.72 9.55 38.82
CA GLY A 14 15.98 10.80 38.99
C GLY A 14 15.28 11.29 37.72
N GLU A 15 15.18 10.46 36.68
CA GLU A 15 14.38 10.78 35.50
C GLU A 15 12.88 10.87 35.84
N THR A 16 12.17 11.67 35.05
CA THR A 16 10.72 11.81 35.20
C THR A 16 9.98 10.53 34.80
N GLU A 17 8.79 10.32 35.37
CA GLU A 17 7.98 9.13 35.05
C GLU A 17 7.70 8.98 33.54
N PRO A 18 7.37 10.04 32.77
CA PRO A 18 7.20 9.92 31.32
C PRO A 18 8.45 9.41 30.59
N VAL A 19 9.65 9.84 30.99
CA VAL A 19 10.92 9.37 30.42
C VAL A 19 11.15 7.90 30.75
N ALA A 20 11.01 7.54 32.03
CA ALA A 20 11.17 6.15 32.47
C ALA A 20 10.17 5.21 31.80
N GLN A 21 8.92 5.66 31.59
CA GLN A 21 7.90 4.91 30.87
C GLN A 21 8.24 4.76 29.38
N ALA A 22 8.70 5.81 28.70
CA ALA A 22 9.12 5.71 27.30
C ALA A 22 10.31 4.74 27.12
N ILE A 23 11.24 4.68 28.09
CA ILE A 23 12.35 3.72 28.11
C ILE A 23 11.84 2.27 28.22
N PHE A 24 10.75 2.04 28.94
CA PHE A 24 10.11 0.72 28.94
C PHE A 24 9.39 0.44 27.62
N GLU A 25 8.56 1.40 27.18
CA GLU A 25 7.63 1.22 26.07
C GLU A 25 8.31 1.12 24.71
N HIS A 26 9.46 1.75 24.44
CA HIS A 26 10.06 1.66 23.10
C HIS A 26 10.44 0.23 22.70
N TYR A 27 10.63 -0.68 23.66
CA TYR A 27 10.85 -2.10 23.39
C TYR A 27 9.57 -2.88 23.05
N LEU A 28 8.39 -2.28 23.25
CA LEU A 28 7.10 -2.85 22.85
C LEU A 28 6.82 -2.56 21.37
N PRO A 29 6.17 -3.48 20.63
CA PRO A 29 5.92 -4.87 21.01
C PRO A 29 7.21 -5.70 20.92
N ARG A 30 7.35 -6.71 21.80
CA ARG A 30 8.54 -7.59 21.86
C ARG A 30 8.43 -8.80 20.93
N PHE A 31 7.20 -9.17 20.57
CA PHE A 31 6.83 -10.25 19.65
C PHE A 31 5.47 -9.94 19.03
N ALA A 32 5.07 -10.72 18.02
CA ALA A 32 3.81 -10.54 17.32
C ALA A 32 2.61 -10.64 18.29
N GLY A 33 1.77 -9.61 18.36
CA GLY A 33 0.57 -9.62 19.20
C GLY A 33 0.82 -9.28 20.66
N ASP A 34 2.03 -8.82 21.00
CA ASP A 34 2.33 -8.20 22.29
C ASP A 34 1.66 -6.80 22.38
N GLU A 35 1.66 -6.24 23.59
CA GLU A 35 1.20 -4.87 23.83
C GLU A 35 2.03 -3.87 23.00
N VAL A 36 1.39 -2.78 22.55
CA VAL A 36 2.06 -1.65 21.89
C VAL A 36 2.26 -0.49 22.87
N PRO A 37 3.21 0.43 22.61
CA PRO A 37 3.37 1.64 23.41
C PRO A 37 2.05 2.40 23.58
N THR A 38 1.75 2.82 24.81
CA THR A 38 0.52 3.55 25.09
C THR A 38 0.73 5.06 25.06
N THR A 39 1.93 5.50 25.45
CA THR A 39 2.31 6.91 25.47
C THR A 39 2.82 7.38 24.11
N GLU A 40 2.68 8.67 23.83
CA GLU A 40 3.22 9.28 22.63
C GLU A 40 4.75 9.19 22.59
N ALA A 41 5.42 9.50 23.69
CA ALA A 41 6.88 9.42 23.80
C ALA A 41 7.41 8.00 23.56
N GLY A 42 6.77 6.99 24.15
CA GLY A 42 7.11 5.58 23.91
C GLY A 42 6.86 5.15 22.47
N THR A 43 5.77 5.64 21.86
CA THR A 43 5.43 5.39 20.46
C THR A 43 6.50 5.95 19.53
N VAL A 44 6.80 7.25 19.64
CA VAL A 44 7.77 7.93 18.77
C VAL A 44 9.16 7.33 18.94
N LEU A 45 9.60 7.08 20.18
CA LEU A 45 10.89 6.47 20.45
C LEU A 45 10.98 5.04 19.87
N GLY A 46 9.93 4.23 20.03
CA GLY A 46 9.88 2.86 19.51
C GLY A 46 9.86 2.79 17.99
N LEU A 47 9.21 3.74 17.31
CA LEU A 47 9.25 3.86 15.85
C LEU A 47 10.65 4.29 15.38
N ALA A 48 11.22 5.34 15.99
CA ALA A 48 12.52 5.87 15.62
C ALA A 48 13.64 4.82 15.78
N ASP A 49 13.70 4.12 16.92
CA ASP A 49 14.70 3.07 17.19
C ASP A 49 14.65 1.93 16.15
N ARG A 50 13.43 1.53 15.76
CA ARG A 50 13.23 0.47 14.75
C ARG A 50 13.62 0.94 13.36
N LEU A 51 13.20 2.13 12.95
CA LEU A 51 13.55 2.69 11.63
C LEU A 51 15.07 2.84 11.50
N ASP A 52 15.73 3.41 12.53
CA ASP A 52 17.18 3.58 12.62
C ASP A 52 17.91 2.23 12.51
N SER A 53 17.52 1.26 13.34
CA SER A 53 18.13 -0.08 13.34
C SER A 53 17.93 -0.81 12.01
N LEU A 54 16.73 -0.74 11.43
CA LEU A 54 16.39 -1.38 10.17
C LEU A 54 17.26 -0.80 9.04
N ILE A 55 17.22 0.51 8.84
CA ILE A 55 17.94 1.12 7.73
C ILE A 55 19.46 1.11 7.92
N GLY A 56 19.93 1.31 9.16
CA GLY A 56 21.34 1.29 9.51
C GLY A 56 21.99 -0.07 9.24
N LEU A 57 21.31 -1.18 9.57
CA LEU A 57 21.84 -2.52 9.30
C LEU A 57 21.74 -2.91 7.81
N PHE A 58 20.67 -2.49 7.11
CA PHE A 58 20.56 -2.70 5.68
C PHE A 58 21.62 -1.93 4.89
N SER A 59 21.91 -0.68 5.27
CA SER A 59 22.89 0.18 4.56
C SER A 59 24.31 -0.41 4.57
N ILE A 60 24.69 -1.14 5.62
CA ILE A 60 25.97 -1.86 5.72
C ILE A 60 25.91 -3.32 5.25
N GLY A 61 24.81 -3.76 4.63
CA GLY A 61 24.67 -5.11 4.06
C GLY A 61 24.39 -6.22 5.09
N VAL A 62 24.01 -5.88 6.32
CA VAL A 62 23.73 -6.83 7.41
C VAL A 62 22.25 -7.20 7.41
N GLN A 63 21.85 -7.96 6.39
CA GLN A 63 20.47 -8.42 6.23
C GLN A 63 20.26 -9.81 6.88
N PRO A 64 19.03 -10.13 7.35
CA PRO A 64 18.73 -11.47 7.85
C PRO A 64 18.87 -12.53 6.75
N THR A 65 19.53 -13.66 7.03
CA THR A 65 19.76 -14.75 6.05
C THR A 65 19.18 -16.07 6.55
N GLY A 66 18.34 -16.72 5.73
CA GLY A 66 17.70 -17.99 6.09
C GLY A 66 16.99 -17.90 7.44
N THR A 67 17.33 -18.78 8.38
CA THR A 67 16.79 -18.77 9.75
C THR A 67 17.50 -17.81 10.70
N ARG A 68 18.66 -17.24 10.32
CA ARG A 68 19.43 -16.35 11.18
C ARG A 68 18.87 -14.93 11.14
N ASP A 69 18.65 -14.36 12.33
CA ASP A 69 18.30 -12.95 12.53
C ASP A 69 19.01 -12.43 13.79
N PRO A 70 20.34 -12.25 13.73
CA PRO A 70 21.15 -11.93 14.92
C PRO A 70 20.78 -10.60 15.57
N PHE A 71 20.22 -9.67 14.79
CA PHE A 71 19.83 -8.33 15.23
C PHE A 71 18.31 -8.16 15.36
N ALA A 72 17.55 -9.27 15.29
CA ALA A 72 16.10 -9.28 15.44
C ALA A 72 15.32 -8.36 14.47
N LEU A 73 15.85 -8.11 13.26
CA LEU A 73 15.24 -7.23 12.26
C LEU A 73 13.84 -7.70 11.84
N ARG A 74 13.56 -9.01 11.83
CA ARG A 74 12.21 -9.53 11.55
C ARG A 74 11.22 -9.09 12.61
N ARG A 75 11.62 -9.14 13.88
CA ARG A 75 10.79 -8.70 15.00
C ARG A 75 10.65 -7.17 15.01
N SER A 76 11.72 -6.44 14.68
CA SER A 76 11.67 -4.98 14.55
C SER A 76 10.71 -4.53 13.45
N ALA A 77 10.79 -5.10 12.25
CA ALA A 77 9.87 -4.79 11.14
C ALA A 77 8.42 -5.12 11.49
N LEU A 78 8.17 -6.25 12.14
CA LEU A 78 6.83 -6.62 12.57
C LEU A 78 6.28 -5.69 13.64
N GLY A 79 7.11 -5.36 14.64
CA GLY A 79 6.72 -4.44 15.69
C GLY A 79 6.47 -3.02 15.17
N LEU A 80 7.25 -2.56 14.19
CA LEU A 80 7.02 -1.30 13.49
C LEU A 80 5.62 -1.26 12.87
N ALA A 81 5.26 -2.28 12.08
CA ALA A 81 3.94 -2.37 11.46
C ALA A 81 2.82 -2.45 12.52
N GLN A 82 3.00 -3.23 13.59
CA GLN A 82 2.02 -3.36 14.67
C GLN A 82 1.78 -2.05 15.42
N ILE A 83 2.84 -1.29 15.72
CA ILE A 83 2.70 0.02 16.35
C ILE A 83 1.88 0.94 15.44
N LEU A 84 2.25 1.06 14.16
CA LEU A 84 1.56 1.95 13.22
C LEU A 84 0.08 1.57 13.09
N VAL A 85 -0.24 0.29 12.92
CA VAL A 85 -1.62 -0.21 12.79
C VAL A 85 -2.43 -0.01 14.07
N GLN A 86 -1.93 -0.44 15.23
CA GLN A 86 -2.70 -0.36 16.48
C GLN A 86 -2.85 1.06 17.02
N ARG A 87 -1.91 1.95 16.69
CA ARG A 87 -1.97 3.38 17.03
C ARG A 87 -2.67 4.21 15.96
N ASP A 88 -3.07 3.60 14.85
CA ASP A 88 -3.71 4.24 13.70
C ASP A 88 -2.90 5.42 13.14
N LEU A 89 -1.57 5.22 13.04
CA LEU A 89 -0.61 6.21 12.56
C LEU A 89 -0.21 5.91 11.11
N SER A 90 -0.89 6.54 10.16
CA SER A 90 -0.51 6.49 8.74
C SER A 90 0.84 7.19 8.56
N LEU A 91 1.83 6.44 8.05
CA LEU A 91 3.19 6.89 7.85
C LEU A 91 3.77 6.21 6.61
N ASP A 92 4.25 7.02 5.66
CA ASP A 92 5.01 6.52 4.52
C ASP A 92 6.39 6.04 4.98
N LEU A 93 6.57 4.73 5.02
CA LEU A 93 7.81 4.09 5.44
C LEU A 93 8.97 4.37 4.49
N SER A 94 8.72 4.64 3.20
CA SER A 94 9.78 5.02 2.27
C SER A 94 10.41 6.35 2.71
N ALA A 95 9.56 7.34 2.99
CA ALA A 95 10.00 8.63 3.51
C ALA A 95 10.63 8.50 4.90
N ALA A 96 10.01 7.73 5.81
CA ALA A 96 10.51 7.56 7.18
C ALA A 96 11.88 6.86 7.23
N LEU A 97 12.09 5.84 6.40
CA LEU A 97 13.40 5.18 6.24
C LEU A 97 14.41 6.14 5.62
N GLY A 98 14.00 6.99 4.67
CA GLY A 98 14.84 8.05 4.12
C GLY A 98 15.33 9.03 5.19
N TRP A 99 14.44 9.50 6.07
CA TRP A 99 14.80 10.38 7.18
C TRP A 99 15.77 9.72 8.16
N ALA A 100 15.55 8.43 8.49
CA ALA A 100 16.47 7.69 9.33
C ALA A 100 17.83 7.49 8.64
N TRP A 101 17.85 7.24 7.31
CA TRP A 101 19.08 7.11 6.54
C TRP A 101 19.95 8.36 6.63
N ASP A 102 19.36 9.56 6.60
CA ASP A 102 20.10 10.83 6.63
C ASP A 102 21.00 10.99 7.87
N GLY A 103 20.79 10.20 8.93
CA GLY A 103 21.66 10.11 10.09
C GLY A 103 22.96 9.32 9.90
N PHE A 104 23.11 8.58 8.78
CA PHE A 104 24.25 7.71 8.48
C PHE A 104 25.10 8.23 7.32
N SER A 105 26.37 7.81 7.27
CA SER A 105 27.17 8.01 6.06
C SER A 105 26.57 7.21 4.90
N ARG A 106 26.38 7.85 3.74
CA ARG A 106 25.81 7.21 2.54
C ARG A 106 26.81 6.33 1.78
N ASP A 107 27.86 5.87 2.44
CA ASP A 107 28.86 4.94 1.88
C ASP A 107 28.32 3.50 1.73
N GLY A 108 27.05 3.28 2.07
CA GLY A 108 26.36 2.00 2.06
C GLY A 108 25.82 1.54 0.69
N ALA A 109 25.12 0.42 0.69
CA ALA A 109 24.51 -0.17 -0.50
C ALA A 109 23.45 0.75 -1.11
N ALA A 110 23.56 1.07 -2.42
CA ALA A 110 22.65 1.98 -3.13
C ALA A 110 21.16 1.57 -3.00
N ASP A 111 20.90 0.26 -2.94
CA ASP A 111 19.54 -0.29 -2.93
C ASP A 111 19.02 -0.59 -1.51
N ALA A 112 19.69 -0.12 -0.45
CA ALA A 112 19.29 -0.57 0.89
C ALA A 112 17.91 -0.05 1.33
N LEU A 113 17.44 1.08 0.77
CA LEU A 113 16.13 1.63 1.10
C LEU A 113 15.04 0.72 0.53
N ASP A 114 15.14 0.42 -0.77
CA ASP A 114 14.23 -0.49 -1.46
C ASP A 114 14.25 -1.89 -0.85
N ASN A 115 15.43 -2.42 -0.53
CA ASN A 115 15.57 -3.72 0.11
C ASN A 115 14.98 -3.75 1.52
N CYS A 116 15.14 -2.68 2.30
CA CYS A 116 14.59 -2.57 3.65
C CYS A 116 13.06 -2.44 3.61
N LEU A 117 12.54 -1.60 2.71
CA LEU A 117 11.11 -1.45 2.49
C LEU A 117 10.49 -2.78 2.07
N ALA A 118 11.03 -3.43 1.03
CA ALA A 118 10.57 -4.74 0.56
C ALA A 118 10.70 -5.82 1.66
N PHE A 119 11.64 -5.70 2.58
CA PHE A 119 11.73 -6.57 3.74
C PHE A 119 10.56 -6.34 4.71
N ILE A 120 10.25 -5.09 5.06
CA ILE A 120 9.12 -4.74 5.92
C ILE A 120 7.79 -5.16 5.29
N THR A 121 7.56 -4.82 4.03
CA THR A 121 6.37 -5.20 3.25
C THR A 121 6.15 -6.71 3.25
N ARG A 122 7.21 -7.51 3.04
CA ARG A 122 7.13 -8.98 3.13
C ARG A 122 6.81 -9.50 4.54
N ARG A 123 7.23 -8.81 5.60
CA ARG A 123 6.85 -9.18 6.97
C ARG A 123 5.39 -8.84 7.25
N GLN A 124 4.93 -7.69 6.77
CA GLN A 124 3.54 -7.30 6.86
C GLN A 124 2.62 -8.27 6.11
N GLN A 125 3.00 -8.70 4.91
CA GLN A 125 2.28 -9.71 4.14
C GLN A 125 2.06 -10.98 4.97
N GLN A 126 3.12 -11.52 5.57
CA GLN A 126 3.02 -12.72 6.38
C GLN A 126 2.11 -12.52 7.60
N LEU A 127 2.20 -11.35 8.27
CA LEU A 127 1.33 -11.04 9.39
C LEU A 127 -0.16 -11.07 9.00
N LEU A 128 -0.52 -10.42 7.89
CA LEU A 128 -1.92 -10.37 7.44
C LEU A 128 -2.45 -11.75 7.04
N ILE A 129 -1.61 -12.57 6.40
CA ILE A 129 -1.96 -13.96 6.08
C ILE A 129 -2.15 -14.79 7.35
N ASP A 130 -1.26 -14.64 8.34
CA ASP A 130 -1.35 -15.34 9.63
C ASP A 130 -2.61 -14.90 10.43
N GLU A 131 -3.08 -13.66 10.21
CA GLU A 131 -4.35 -13.13 10.74
C GLU A 131 -5.60 -13.68 10.02
N GLY A 132 -5.42 -14.41 8.92
CA GLY A 132 -6.50 -15.10 8.18
C GLY A 132 -7.00 -14.37 6.93
N HIS A 133 -6.34 -13.29 6.50
CA HIS A 133 -6.70 -12.58 5.27
C HIS A 133 -6.30 -13.39 4.01
N PRO A 134 -7.12 -13.43 2.94
CA PRO A 134 -6.79 -14.12 1.70
C PRO A 134 -5.51 -13.59 1.06
N TYR A 135 -4.68 -14.51 0.55
CA TYR A 135 -3.37 -14.18 0.00
C TYR A 135 -3.44 -13.18 -1.16
N ASP A 136 -4.36 -13.40 -2.09
CA ASP A 136 -4.53 -12.59 -3.30
C ASP A 136 -4.97 -11.15 -2.96
N VAL A 137 -5.88 -10.99 -2.01
CA VAL A 137 -6.33 -9.69 -1.48
C VAL A 137 -5.18 -8.94 -0.81
N VAL A 138 -4.41 -9.63 0.04
CA VAL A 138 -3.26 -9.02 0.72
C VAL A 138 -2.21 -8.55 -0.30
N VAL A 139 -1.87 -9.38 -1.29
CA VAL A 139 -0.90 -9.01 -2.33
C VAL A 139 -1.42 -7.86 -3.18
N ALA A 140 -2.68 -7.87 -3.61
CA ALA A 140 -3.28 -6.80 -4.40
C ALA A 140 -3.10 -5.43 -3.73
N VAL A 141 -3.37 -5.33 -2.43
CA VAL A 141 -3.24 -4.07 -1.70
C VAL A 141 -1.77 -3.70 -1.44
N LEU A 142 -0.92 -4.68 -1.12
CA LEU A 142 0.50 -4.42 -0.83
C LEU A 142 1.29 -3.91 -2.03
N GLU A 143 0.97 -4.31 -3.26
CA GLU A 143 1.64 -3.83 -4.47
C GLU A 143 1.47 -2.30 -4.63
N GLU A 144 0.35 -1.73 -4.20
CA GLU A 144 0.05 -0.30 -4.34
C GLU A 144 0.28 0.50 -3.05
N GLN A 145 0.15 -0.12 -1.88
CA GLN A 145 0.13 0.57 -0.58
C GLN A 145 1.19 0.06 0.40
N GLY A 146 2.08 -0.84 -0.02
CA GLY A 146 3.02 -1.57 0.85
C GLY A 146 4.02 -0.71 1.63
N ASN A 147 4.05 0.60 1.40
CA ASN A 147 4.82 1.57 2.17
C ASN A 147 4.09 2.13 3.40
N ASP A 148 2.79 1.90 3.58
CA ASP A 148 2.04 2.39 4.73
C ASP A 148 1.23 1.26 5.37
N PRO A 149 1.65 0.77 6.56
CA PRO A 149 0.98 -0.36 7.17
C PRO A 149 -0.48 -0.15 7.53
N VAL A 150 -0.87 1.09 7.89
CA VAL A 150 -2.25 1.43 8.24
C VAL A 150 -3.13 1.39 7.01
N ARG A 151 -2.65 1.99 5.91
CA ARG A 151 -3.34 1.98 4.62
C ARG A 151 -3.56 0.56 4.11
N VAL A 152 -2.55 -0.29 4.17
CA VAL A 152 -2.68 -1.72 3.81
C VAL A 152 -3.75 -2.43 4.65
N LYS A 153 -3.73 -2.28 5.98
CA LYS A 153 -4.72 -2.96 6.85
C LYS A 153 -6.15 -2.53 6.52
N ARG A 154 -6.36 -1.23 6.29
CA ARG A 154 -7.66 -0.68 5.89
C ARG A 154 -8.07 -1.13 4.49
N GLY A 155 -7.14 -1.12 3.54
CA GLY A 155 -7.34 -1.55 2.16
C GLY A 155 -7.73 -3.02 2.07
N VAL A 156 -7.04 -3.91 2.78
CA VAL A 156 -7.39 -5.34 2.83
C VAL A 156 -8.79 -5.54 3.39
N ALA A 157 -9.10 -4.95 4.55
CA ALA A 157 -10.42 -5.08 5.16
C ALA A 157 -11.55 -4.51 4.29
N ALA A 158 -11.29 -3.42 3.56
CA ALA A 158 -12.25 -2.86 2.62
C ALA A 158 -12.44 -3.76 1.40
N LEU A 159 -11.35 -4.23 0.78
CA LEU A 159 -11.41 -5.07 -0.40
C LEU A 159 -12.11 -6.41 -0.11
N GLU A 160 -11.88 -7.03 1.04
CA GLU A 160 -12.61 -8.23 1.47
C GLU A 160 -14.12 -8.01 1.54
N ARG A 161 -14.57 -6.87 2.08
CA ARG A 161 -16.00 -6.54 2.16
C ARG A 161 -16.63 -6.41 0.78
N TRP A 162 -15.93 -5.80 -0.17
CA TRP A 162 -16.42 -5.66 -1.54
C TRP A 162 -16.44 -6.99 -2.29
N ILE A 163 -15.41 -7.83 -2.10
CA ILE A 163 -15.33 -9.17 -2.69
C ILE A 163 -16.50 -10.06 -2.22
N ALA A 164 -16.91 -9.92 -0.96
CA ALA A 164 -18.07 -10.64 -0.42
C ALA A 164 -19.43 -10.17 -1.01
N GLY A 165 -19.46 -9.06 -1.74
CA GLY A 165 -20.66 -8.52 -2.38
C GLY A 165 -21.10 -9.34 -3.62
N ALA A 166 -22.42 -9.42 -3.84
CA ALA A 166 -23.00 -10.21 -4.93
C ALA A 166 -22.54 -9.76 -6.34
N ASP A 167 -22.29 -8.46 -6.51
CA ASP A 167 -21.92 -7.84 -7.79
C ASP A 167 -20.40 -7.70 -8.00
N TRP A 168 -19.60 -8.32 -7.13
CA TRP A 168 -18.13 -8.23 -7.22
C TRP A 168 -17.60 -8.75 -8.56
N SER A 169 -18.12 -9.88 -9.02
CA SER A 169 -17.67 -10.50 -10.29
C SER A 169 -17.86 -9.57 -11.48
N VAL A 170 -18.99 -8.86 -11.54
CA VAL A 170 -19.28 -7.87 -12.59
C VAL A 170 -18.30 -6.70 -12.52
N THR A 171 -18.09 -6.17 -11.32
CA THR A 171 -17.15 -5.07 -11.07
C THR A 171 -15.72 -5.44 -11.50
N LEU A 172 -15.24 -6.60 -11.06
CA LEU A 172 -13.90 -7.08 -11.39
C LEU A 172 -13.75 -7.32 -12.89
N GLN A 173 -14.73 -7.93 -13.57
CA GLN A 173 -14.63 -8.17 -15.01
C GLN A 173 -14.63 -6.88 -15.83
N ALA A 174 -15.42 -5.87 -15.44
CA ALA A 174 -15.42 -4.57 -16.11
C ALA A 174 -14.04 -3.90 -16.03
N TYR A 175 -13.41 -3.90 -14.85
CA TYR A 175 -12.06 -3.38 -14.67
C TYR A 175 -11.01 -4.24 -15.41
N ALA A 176 -11.06 -5.57 -15.25
CA ALA A 176 -10.10 -6.49 -15.84
C ALA A 176 -10.08 -6.42 -17.36
N ARG A 177 -11.22 -6.18 -18.01
CA ARG A 177 -11.29 -6.01 -19.45
C ARG A 177 -10.48 -4.80 -19.93
N CYS A 178 -10.61 -3.66 -19.25
CA CYS A 178 -9.82 -2.47 -19.55
C CYS A 178 -8.33 -2.75 -19.30
N ALA A 179 -7.99 -3.28 -18.13
CA ALA A 179 -6.62 -3.57 -17.71
C ALA A 179 -5.90 -4.57 -18.64
N ARG A 180 -6.54 -5.68 -19.02
CA ARG A 180 -5.95 -6.69 -19.90
C ARG A 180 -5.65 -6.14 -21.31
N ILE A 181 -6.49 -5.25 -21.83
CA ILE A 181 -6.28 -4.64 -23.16
C ILE A 181 -5.10 -3.67 -23.14
N THR A 182 -4.90 -2.97 -22.02
CA THR A 182 -3.85 -1.94 -21.91
C THR A 182 -2.55 -2.43 -21.28
N ARG A 183 -2.50 -3.66 -20.76
CA ARG A 183 -1.38 -4.20 -19.97
C ARG A 183 -0.03 -4.14 -20.67
N ASP A 184 0.00 -4.43 -21.97
CA ASP A 184 1.24 -4.54 -22.73
C ASP A 184 1.64 -3.20 -23.39
N LEU A 185 0.90 -2.13 -23.12
CA LEU A 185 1.20 -0.79 -23.62
C LEU A 185 2.29 -0.15 -22.78
N THR A 186 3.38 0.27 -23.43
CA THR A 186 4.48 1.00 -22.81
C THR A 186 4.31 2.51 -22.85
N GLU A 187 3.39 3.00 -23.68
CA GLU A 187 3.12 4.42 -23.90
C GLU A 187 1.79 4.80 -23.25
N ASP A 188 1.77 5.95 -22.59
CA ASP A 188 0.55 6.59 -22.13
C ASP A 188 -0.05 7.44 -23.24
N TYR A 189 -1.25 7.09 -23.70
CA TYR A 189 -1.95 7.86 -24.71
C TYR A 189 -2.76 9.00 -24.09
N GLU A 190 -2.86 10.10 -24.83
CA GLU A 190 -3.70 11.24 -24.49
C GLU A 190 -5.06 11.10 -25.18
N PHE A 191 -6.13 11.43 -24.46
CA PHE A 191 -7.48 11.40 -25.01
C PHE A 191 -7.81 12.72 -25.70
N GLU A 192 -8.18 12.66 -26.97
CA GLU A 192 -8.65 13.77 -27.79
C GLU A 192 -10.17 13.68 -27.98
N GLU A 193 -10.93 14.56 -27.32
CA GLU A 193 -12.40 14.57 -27.36
C GLU A 193 -12.96 14.76 -28.79
N GLN A 194 -12.25 15.51 -29.65
CA GLN A 194 -12.67 15.72 -31.04
C GLN A 194 -12.64 14.44 -31.88
N ARG A 195 -11.89 13.41 -31.43
CA ARG A 195 -11.82 12.08 -32.07
C ARG A 195 -12.80 11.08 -31.47
N ALA A 196 -13.67 11.50 -30.54
CA ALA A 196 -14.69 10.64 -29.95
C ALA A 196 -15.94 10.59 -30.85
N GLU A 197 -15.87 9.77 -31.90
CA GLU A 197 -16.93 9.68 -32.92
C GLU A 197 -18.23 9.09 -32.34
N GLU A 198 -18.12 7.97 -31.62
CA GLU A 198 -19.29 7.27 -31.10
C GLU A 198 -19.88 7.96 -29.87
N ALA A 199 -21.21 7.90 -29.78
CA ALA A 199 -21.92 8.36 -28.58
C ALA A 199 -21.51 7.57 -27.33
N SER A 200 -21.14 6.28 -27.47
CA SER A 200 -20.66 5.44 -26.38
C SER A 200 -19.26 5.84 -25.89
N THR A 201 -18.35 6.19 -26.80
CA THR A 201 -17.02 6.74 -26.47
C THR A 201 -17.15 8.03 -25.66
N ARG A 202 -18.01 8.96 -26.11
CA ARG A 202 -18.29 10.21 -25.37
C ARG A 202 -18.94 9.95 -24.01
N ALA A 203 -19.91 9.04 -23.94
CA ALA A 203 -20.57 8.69 -22.68
C ALA A 203 -19.60 8.07 -21.66
N LEU A 204 -18.68 7.22 -22.10
CA LEU A 204 -17.62 6.66 -21.24
C LEU A 204 -16.69 7.77 -20.75
N TYR A 205 -16.24 8.67 -21.64
CA TYR A 205 -15.42 9.81 -21.27
C TYR A 205 -16.10 10.68 -20.20
N GLU A 206 -17.36 11.06 -20.40
CA GLU A 206 -18.12 11.86 -19.42
C GLU A 206 -18.26 11.16 -18.07
N ALA A 207 -18.56 9.85 -18.07
CA ALA A 207 -18.68 9.07 -16.84
C ALA A 207 -17.33 8.95 -16.11
N LEU A 208 -16.25 8.78 -16.86
CA LEU A 208 -14.89 8.68 -16.34
C LEU A 208 -14.41 10.00 -15.75
N THR A 209 -14.61 11.12 -16.44
CA THR A 209 -14.25 12.45 -15.92
C THR A 209 -14.98 12.74 -14.61
N ARG A 210 -16.28 12.39 -14.49
CA ARG A 210 -17.00 12.52 -13.21
C ARG A 210 -16.42 11.67 -12.08
N ALA A 211 -15.91 10.49 -12.38
CA ALA A 211 -15.30 9.61 -11.39
C ALA A 211 -13.87 10.06 -11.01
N GLU A 212 -13.13 10.63 -11.95
CA GLU A 212 -11.84 11.27 -11.70
C GLU A 212 -11.98 12.52 -10.82
N ASP A 213 -13.04 13.31 -11.04
CA ASP A 213 -13.39 14.51 -10.26
C ASP A 213 -14.06 14.21 -8.91
N ALA A 214 -14.39 12.94 -8.62
CA ALA A 214 -14.99 12.56 -7.35
C ALA A 214 -14.01 12.83 -6.21
N ASP A 215 -14.53 13.36 -5.09
CA ASP A 215 -13.75 13.56 -3.87
C ASP A 215 -13.43 12.18 -3.26
N ARG A 216 -12.20 11.69 -3.52
CA ARG A 216 -11.72 10.39 -3.07
C ARG A 216 -10.55 10.58 -2.13
N PHE A 217 -10.58 9.88 -0.99
CA PHE A 217 -9.39 9.78 -0.16
C PHE A 217 -8.33 8.95 -0.91
N PRO A 218 -7.09 9.45 -1.08
CA PRO A 218 -6.06 8.75 -1.85
C PRO A 218 -5.78 7.36 -1.30
N GLY A 219 -5.90 6.33 -2.15
CA GLY A 219 -5.73 4.92 -1.79
C GLY A 219 -6.92 4.27 -1.08
N SER A 220 -8.06 4.96 -0.95
CA SER A 220 -9.28 4.36 -0.40
C SER A 220 -9.90 3.37 -1.39
N VAL A 221 -9.97 2.11 -1.00
CA VAL A 221 -10.67 1.06 -1.76
C VAL A 221 -12.17 1.34 -1.85
N ASP A 222 -12.78 1.80 -0.75
CA ASP A 222 -14.20 2.12 -0.71
C ASP A 222 -14.54 3.25 -1.69
N ASP A 223 -13.75 4.32 -1.70
CA ASP A 223 -14.02 5.48 -2.55
C ASP A 223 -13.79 5.13 -4.03
N PHE A 224 -12.75 4.35 -4.34
CA PHE A 224 -12.51 3.85 -5.69
C PHE A 224 -13.68 3.00 -6.20
N ILE A 225 -14.11 1.99 -5.45
CA ILE A 225 -15.18 1.10 -5.93
C ILE A 225 -16.50 1.87 -6.03
N THR A 226 -16.79 2.76 -5.08
CA THR A 226 -17.99 3.62 -5.10
C THR A 226 -18.01 4.55 -6.32
N SER A 227 -16.86 5.10 -6.72
CA SER A 227 -16.77 5.93 -7.93
C SER A 227 -16.74 5.12 -9.23
N PHE A 228 -16.22 3.89 -9.19
CA PHE A 228 -16.04 3.03 -10.36
C PHE A 228 -17.34 2.32 -10.79
N VAL A 229 -18.13 1.83 -9.84
CA VAL A 229 -19.38 1.08 -10.13
C VAL A 229 -20.33 1.85 -11.07
N PRO A 230 -20.58 3.16 -10.89
CA PRO A 230 -21.43 3.94 -11.81
C PRO A 230 -20.91 4.05 -13.25
N ILE A 231 -19.61 3.78 -13.50
CA ILE A 231 -18.99 3.85 -14.83
C ILE A 231 -19.24 2.55 -15.62
N ILE A 232 -19.46 1.42 -14.94
CA ILE A 232 -19.57 0.08 -15.55
C ILE A 232 -20.57 0.04 -16.73
N PRO A 233 -21.79 0.59 -16.64
CA PRO A 233 -22.72 0.58 -17.77
C PRO A 233 -22.21 1.33 -19.02
N ALA A 234 -21.37 2.36 -18.83
CA ALA A 234 -20.74 3.08 -19.93
C ALA A 234 -19.57 2.29 -20.54
N ILE A 235 -18.82 1.55 -19.71
CA ILE A 235 -17.77 0.61 -20.16
C ILE A 235 -18.40 -0.50 -21.02
N ASP A 236 -19.48 -1.12 -20.55
CA ASP A 236 -20.16 -2.19 -21.27
C ASP A 236 -20.66 -1.71 -22.64
N ARG A 237 -21.36 -0.57 -22.67
CA ARG A 237 -21.86 0.02 -23.92
C ARG A 237 -20.73 0.42 -24.87
N PHE A 238 -19.63 0.96 -24.35
CA PHE A 238 -18.44 1.25 -25.14
C PHE A 238 -17.97 -0.01 -25.84
N PHE A 239 -17.79 -1.09 -25.10
CA PHE A 239 -17.30 -2.33 -25.65
C PHE A 239 -18.28 -3.10 -26.55
N GLU A 240 -19.58 -2.91 -26.39
CA GLU A 240 -20.60 -3.46 -27.30
C GLU A 240 -20.61 -2.75 -28.66
N GLN A 241 -20.31 -1.45 -28.68
CA GLN A 241 -20.48 -0.60 -29.86
C GLN A 241 -19.17 -0.21 -30.54
N VAL A 242 -18.04 -0.32 -29.82
CA VAL A 242 -16.75 0.21 -30.25
C VAL A 242 -15.73 -0.91 -30.39
N MET A 243 -15.18 -1.04 -31.60
CA MET A 243 -14.05 -1.93 -31.87
C MET A 243 -12.75 -1.21 -31.49
N VAL A 244 -12.21 -1.49 -30.30
CA VAL A 244 -10.99 -0.82 -29.80
C VAL A 244 -9.80 -0.99 -30.77
N MET A 245 -9.56 -2.21 -31.22
CA MET A 245 -8.49 -2.53 -32.17
C MET A 245 -8.97 -2.26 -33.61
N THR A 246 -8.92 -1.00 -34.03
CA THR A 246 -9.24 -0.55 -35.39
C THR A 246 -7.96 -0.31 -36.23
N GLU A 247 -8.12 -0.26 -37.56
CA GLU A 247 -7.04 0.04 -38.51
C GLU A 247 -6.57 1.50 -38.42
N ASP A 248 -7.46 2.43 -38.06
CA ASP A 248 -7.11 3.83 -37.82
C ASP A 248 -6.30 3.96 -36.52
N GLU A 249 -5.01 4.23 -36.67
CA GLU A 249 -4.08 4.33 -35.55
C GLU A 249 -4.47 5.42 -34.55
N ALA A 250 -4.92 6.59 -35.03
CA ALA A 250 -5.25 7.71 -34.17
C ALA A 250 -6.50 7.42 -33.35
N LEU A 251 -7.51 6.83 -33.98
CA LEU A 251 -8.75 6.42 -33.31
C LEU A 251 -8.51 5.28 -32.32
N ARG A 252 -7.65 4.31 -32.68
CA ARG A 252 -7.22 3.23 -31.77
C ARG A 252 -6.51 3.80 -30.53
N LYS A 253 -5.53 4.69 -30.70
CA LYS A 253 -4.82 5.32 -29.57
C LYS A 253 -5.78 6.11 -28.68
N ASN A 254 -6.72 6.85 -29.27
CA ASN A 254 -7.71 7.60 -28.51
C ASN A 254 -8.61 6.70 -27.64
N ARG A 255 -9.06 5.57 -28.19
CA ARG A 255 -9.85 4.56 -27.46
C ARG A 255 -9.03 3.89 -26.36
N LEU A 256 -7.77 3.55 -26.62
CA LEU A 256 -6.85 3.01 -25.62
C LEU A 256 -6.57 4.01 -24.50
N ALA A 257 -6.49 5.31 -24.79
CA ALA A 257 -6.32 6.36 -23.78
C ALA A 257 -7.46 6.36 -22.74
N LEU A 258 -8.71 6.16 -23.17
CA LEU A 258 -9.84 6.02 -22.23
C LEU A 258 -9.69 4.78 -21.33
N LEU A 259 -9.31 3.64 -21.91
CA LEU A 259 -9.11 2.41 -21.13
C LEU A 259 -7.95 2.56 -20.13
N GLN A 260 -6.85 3.21 -20.53
CA GLN A 260 -5.73 3.52 -19.63
C GLN A 260 -6.19 4.41 -18.48
N ARG A 261 -7.00 5.44 -18.74
CA ARG A 261 -7.56 6.30 -17.68
C ARG A 261 -8.48 5.53 -16.73
N VAL A 262 -9.30 4.60 -17.22
CA VAL A 262 -10.09 3.72 -16.36
C VAL A 262 -9.19 2.91 -15.42
N VAL A 263 -8.10 2.33 -15.93
CA VAL A 263 -7.15 1.54 -15.13
C VAL A 263 -6.44 2.40 -14.09
N ARG A 264 -6.05 3.63 -14.46
CA ARG A 264 -5.39 4.59 -13.54
C ARG A 264 -6.24 4.96 -12.33
N LEU A 265 -7.57 4.81 -12.38
CA LEU A 265 -8.42 5.07 -11.21
C LEU A 265 -8.06 4.19 -10.00
N ALA A 266 -7.48 3.01 -10.23
CA ALA A 266 -7.07 2.05 -9.21
C ALA A 266 -5.63 2.25 -8.70
N PHE A 267 -4.84 3.17 -9.29
CA PHE A 267 -3.46 3.40 -8.87
C PHE A 267 -3.41 3.93 -7.43
N GLY A 268 -2.48 3.38 -6.65
CA GLY A 268 -2.39 3.63 -5.21
C GLY A 268 -3.50 2.99 -4.38
N VAL A 269 -4.43 2.24 -5.00
CA VAL A 269 -5.54 1.57 -4.31
C VAL A 269 -5.26 0.07 -4.16
N ALA A 270 -5.24 -0.67 -5.26
CA ALA A 270 -4.89 -2.10 -5.25
C ALA A 270 -4.59 -2.57 -6.68
N ASP A 271 -3.62 -3.47 -6.81
CA ASP A 271 -3.39 -4.21 -8.05
C ASP A 271 -4.41 -5.35 -8.17
N PHE A 272 -5.57 -5.03 -8.74
CA PHE A 272 -6.65 -6.01 -8.97
C PHE A 272 -6.23 -7.17 -9.88
N SER A 273 -5.09 -7.09 -10.59
CA SER A 273 -4.58 -8.20 -11.40
C SER A 273 -4.12 -9.40 -10.57
N ARG A 274 -3.94 -9.19 -9.27
CA ARG A 274 -3.52 -10.23 -8.31
C ARG A 274 -4.68 -11.05 -7.76
N LEU A 275 -5.92 -10.59 -7.93
CA LEU A 275 -7.10 -11.22 -7.36
C LEU A 275 -7.52 -12.47 -8.14
N GLU A 276 -8.09 -13.44 -7.43
CA GLU A 276 -8.74 -14.57 -8.08
C GLU A 276 -9.90 -14.11 -8.98
N GLY A 277 -9.93 -14.63 -10.22
CA GLY A 277 -10.94 -14.29 -11.23
C GLY A 277 -10.58 -13.12 -12.15
N PHE A 278 -9.43 -12.46 -11.95
CA PHE A 278 -8.83 -11.57 -12.94
C PHE A 278 -8.23 -12.34 -14.14
#